data_AF-S2KDE4-F1
#
_entry.id   AF-S2KDE4-F1
#
_cell.length_a   1.000
_cell.length_b   1.000
_cell.length_c   1.000
_cell.angle_alpha   90.00
_cell.angle_beta   90.00
_cell.angle_gamma   90.00
#
_symmetry.space_group_name_H-M   'P 1'
#
loop_
_entity.id
_entity.type
_entity.pdbx_description
1 polymer ?
#
loop_
_entity_poly.entity_id
_entity_poly.type
_entity_poly.pdbx_seq_one_letter_code
_entity_poly.pdbx_strand_id
1 'polypeptide(L)'
;MSILRGFLWLLGFLILGDTLVTLLALPISNGVAGMLLITVWLMVRGRLNDDIAIASQSLIRLLAMLIMPGVVGVFFIADEFAGHWLAIAVALIVGTLLSVLTTLWLMLRFMPKAAQSSEESTNRAGHPHE
;
A
#
# COMPACT_ATOMS: atom_id res chain seq x y z
N MET A 1 5.91 -28.10 2.04
CA MET A 1 7.04 -27.38 2.69
C MET A 1 7.42 -26.05 2.01
N SER A 2 6.76 -25.63 0.93
CA SER A 2 7.03 -24.33 0.27
C SER A 2 6.57 -23.09 1.05
N ILE A 3 5.47 -23.18 1.80
CA ILE A 3 4.89 -22.02 2.51
C ILE A 3 5.86 -21.43 3.55
N LEU A 4 6.58 -22.29 4.28
CA LEU A 4 7.51 -21.89 5.34
C LEU A 4 8.76 -21.24 4.75
N ARG A 5 9.25 -21.76 3.62
CA ARG A 5 10.39 -21.19 2.88
C ARG A 5 10.03 -19.82 2.29
N GLY A 6 8.84 -19.68 1.72
CA GLY A 6 8.33 -18.40 1.24
C GLY A 6 8.18 -17.39 2.38
N PHE A 7 7.52 -17.77 3.48
CA PHE A 7 7.37 -16.91 4.66
C PHE A 7 8.70 -16.45 5.25
N LEU A 8 9.68 -17.36 5.38
CA LEU A 8 11.02 -17.00 5.86
C LEU A 8 11.75 -16.04 4.92
N TRP A 9 11.53 -16.18 3.60
CA TRP A 9 12.02 -15.23 2.60
C TRP A 9 11.39 -13.85 2.77
N LEU A 10 10.05 -13.79 2.92
CA LEU A 10 9.34 -12.54 3.17
C LEU A 10 9.83 -11.87 4.47
N LEU A 11 9.96 -12.65 5.55
CA LEU A 11 10.38 -12.12 6.85
C LEU A 11 11.84 -11.67 6.83
N GLY A 12 12.73 -12.43 6.18
CA GLY A 12 14.13 -12.05 6.00
C GLY A 12 14.27 -10.71 5.28
N PHE A 13 13.48 -10.49 4.23
CA PHE A 13 13.45 -9.19 3.56
C PHE A 13 12.80 -8.07 4.35
N LEU A 14 11.77 -8.37 5.13
CA LEU A 14 11.17 -7.38 6.02
C LEU A 14 12.22 -6.87 7.02
N ILE A 15 12.98 -7.77 7.64
CA ILE A 15 14.07 -7.44 8.58
C ILE A 15 15.23 -6.72 7.88
N LEU A 16 15.61 -7.15 6.67
CA LEU A 16 16.62 -6.46 5.87
C LEU A 16 16.19 -5.03 5.50
N GLY A 17 14.93 -4.84 5.11
CA GLY A 17 14.35 -3.54 4.80
C GLY A 17 14.32 -2.63 6.03
N ASP A 18 13.95 -3.19 7.20
CA ASP A 18 14.02 -2.48 8.48
C ASP A 18 15.45 -2.03 8.80
N THR A 19 16.41 -2.96 8.75
CA THR A 19 17.83 -2.67 8.99
C THR A 19 18.34 -1.57 8.06
N LEU A 20 18.00 -1.62 6.76
CA LEU A 20 18.37 -0.57 5.80
C LEU A 20 17.73 0.77 6.14
N VAL A 21 16.44 0.81 6.45
CA VAL A 21 15.73 2.06 6.79
C VAL A 21 16.28 2.68 8.06
N THR A 22 16.55 1.86 9.09
CA THR A 22 17.15 2.32 10.34
C THR A 22 18.55 2.86 10.11
N LEU A 23 19.36 2.20 9.28
CA LEU A 23 20.72 2.64 8.98
C LEU A 23 20.76 3.92 8.14
N LEU A 24 19.81 4.06 7.22
CA LEU A 24 19.70 5.20 6.31
C LEU A 24 18.82 6.34 6.86
N ALA A 25 18.26 6.17 8.06
CA ALA A 25 17.36 7.10 8.75
C ALA A 25 16.20 7.61 7.86
N LEU A 26 15.67 6.75 6.99
CA LEU A 26 14.59 7.13 6.07
C LEU A 26 13.24 7.21 6.81
N PRO A 27 12.43 8.28 6.60
CA PRO A 27 11.09 8.41 7.18
C PRO A 27 10.06 7.56 6.41
N ILE A 28 10.31 6.25 6.28
CA ILE A 28 9.47 5.31 5.53
C ILE A 28 9.03 4.17 6.46
N SER A 29 7.79 3.70 6.30
CA SER A 29 7.31 2.50 7.00
C SER A 29 8.16 1.28 6.65
N ASN A 30 8.59 0.52 7.66
CA ASN A 30 9.47 -0.64 7.48
C ASN A 30 8.86 -1.68 6.52
N GLY A 31 7.54 -1.84 6.55
CA GLY A 31 6.81 -2.72 5.64
C GLY A 31 6.95 -2.32 4.17
N VAL A 32 6.89 -1.02 3.87
CA VAL A 32 7.05 -0.50 2.50
C VAL A 32 8.49 -0.69 2.02
N ALA A 33 9.47 -0.52 2.90
CA ALA A 33 10.87 -0.74 2.56
C ALA A 33 11.17 -2.21 2.24
N GLY A 34 10.62 -3.16 3.02
CA GLY A 34 10.71 -4.59 2.70
C GLY A 34 10.09 -4.95 1.36
N MET A 35 8.93 -4.35 1.02
CA MET A 35 8.30 -4.51 -0.29
C MET A 35 9.17 -3.96 -1.42
N LEU A 36 9.71 -2.75 -1.28
CA LEU A 36 10.63 -2.15 -2.25
C LEU A 36 11.89 -3.03 -2.45
N LEU A 37 12.45 -3.56 -1.36
CA LEU A 37 13.64 -4.41 -1.41
C LEU A 37 13.37 -5.71 -2.17
N ILE A 38 12.22 -6.35 -1.91
CA ILE A 38 11.75 -7.52 -2.68
C ILE A 38 11.59 -7.17 -4.15
N THR A 39 10.97 -6.04 -4.47
CA THR A 39 10.76 -5.60 -5.86
C THR A 39 12.09 -5.37 -6.58
N VAL A 40 13.02 -4.65 -5.98
CA VAL A 40 14.37 -4.43 -6.53
C VAL A 40 15.08 -5.76 -6.73
N TRP A 41 15.00 -6.66 -5.76
CA TRP A 41 15.62 -7.98 -5.86
C TRP A 41 14.99 -8.85 -6.96
N LEU A 42 13.66 -8.84 -7.11
CA LEU A 42 12.97 -9.53 -8.21
C LEU A 42 13.36 -8.95 -9.58
N MET A 43 13.49 -7.62 -9.66
CA MET A 43 13.88 -6.92 -10.87
C MET A 43 15.29 -7.30 -11.33
N VAL A 44 16.23 -7.44 -10.39
CA VAL A 44 17.61 -7.91 -10.68
C VAL A 44 17.63 -9.39 -11.05
N ARG A 45 16.81 -10.23 -10.41
CA ARG A 45 16.82 -11.69 -10.62
C ARG A 45 16.00 -12.15 -11.83
N GLY A 46 15.04 -11.36 -12.29
CA GLY A 46 14.21 -11.63 -13.48
C GLY A 46 13.32 -12.86 -13.39
N ARG A 47 13.14 -13.46 -12.19
CA ARG A 47 12.35 -14.68 -11.97
C ARG A 47 11.47 -14.52 -10.73
N LEU A 48 10.17 -14.71 -10.91
CA LEU A 48 9.22 -14.85 -9.81
C LEU A 48 9.47 -16.17 -9.09
N ASN A 49 9.68 -16.12 -7.77
CA ASN A 49 9.81 -17.32 -6.96
C ASN A 49 8.42 -17.75 -6.49
N ASP A 50 7.91 -18.84 -7.05
CA ASP A 50 6.55 -19.35 -6.77
C ASP A 50 6.32 -19.57 -5.27
N ASP A 51 7.37 -19.94 -4.53
CA ASP A 51 7.32 -20.11 -3.06
C ASP A 51 6.89 -18.81 -2.33
N ILE A 52 7.34 -17.63 -2.81
CA ILE A 52 7.00 -16.32 -2.22
C ILE A 52 5.56 -15.95 -2.55
N ALA A 53 5.11 -16.24 -3.77
CA ALA A 53 3.75 -15.97 -4.22
C ALA A 53 2.73 -16.80 -3.41
N ILE A 54 3.00 -18.09 -3.23
CA ILE A 54 2.14 -18.99 -2.46
C ILE A 54 2.09 -18.55 -0.97
N ALA A 55 3.24 -18.21 -0.37
CA ALA A 55 3.29 -17.73 1.01
C ALA A 55 2.54 -16.40 1.21
N SER A 56 2.70 -15.46 0.27
CA SER A 56 1.98 -14.18 0.28
C SER A 56 0.47 -14.39 0.23
N GLN A 57 -0.01 -15.30 -0.62
CA GLN A 57 -1.45 -15.58 -0.75
C GLN A 57 -2.04 -16.13 0.55
N SER A 58 -1.31 -16.98 1.27
CA SER A 58 -1.71 -17.46 2.60
C SER A 58 -1.74 -16.33 3.63
N LEU A 59 -0.76 -15.44 3.63
CA LEU A 59 -0.69 -14.32 4.57
C LEU A 59 -1.81 -13.29 4.32
N ILE A 60 -2.12 -12.99 3.05
CA ILE A 60 -3.22 -12.11 2.65
C ILE A 60 -4.56 -12.66 3.15
N ARG A 61 -4.76 -13.99 3.09
CA ARG A 61 -5.98 -14.63 3.62
C ARG A 61 -6.11 -14.49 5.13
N LEU A 62 -4.98 -14.44 5.85
CA LEU A 62 -4.91 -14.22 7.29
C LEU A 62 -4.79 -12.75 7.66
N LEU A 63 -4.82 -11.82 6.70
CA LEU A 63 -4.56 -10.40 6.94
C LEU A 63 -5.58 -9.80 7.91
N ALA A 64 -6.86 -10.18 7.83
CA ALA A 64 -7.86 -9.78 8.82
C ALA A 64 -7.46 -10.23 10.24
N MET A 65 -6.98 -11.47 10.40
CA MET A 65 -6.51 -12.02 11.68
C MET A 65 -5.20 -11.37 12.15
N LEU A 66 -4.33 -10.93 11.23
CA LEU A 66 -3.07 -10.24 11.52
C LEU A 66 -3.25 -8.76 11.87
N ILE A 67 -4.25 -8.10 11.28
CA ILE A 67 -4.56 -6.69 11.56
C ILE A 67 -5.27 -6.55 12.91
N MET A 68 -6.16 -7.49 13.25
CA MET A 68 -6.87 -7.52 14.53
C MET A 68 -5.99 -7.26 15.76
N PRO A 69 -4.87 -7.98 16.01
CA PRO A 69 -4.03 -7.73 17.18
C PRO A 69 -3.43 -6.32 17.22
N GLY A 70 -3.12 -5.73 16.06
CA GLY A 70 -2.66 -4.34 15.99
C GLY A 70 -3.76 -3.34 16.34
N VAL A 71 -4.97 -3.54 15.81
CA VAL A 71 -6.12 -2.65 16.06
C VAL A 71 -6.60 -2.76 17.51
N VAL A 72 -6.68 -3.98 18.06
CA VAL A 72 -7.11 -4.22 19.45
C VAL A 72 -6.17 -3.55 20.46
N GLY A 73 -4.86 -3.48 20.17
CA GLY A 73 -3.91 -2.75 21.01
C GLY A 73 -4.24 -1.26 21.17
N VAL A 74 -4.76 -0.62 20.12
CA VAL A 74 -5.17 0.81 20.18
C VAL A 74 -6.34 1.00 21.13
N PHE A 75 -7.27 0.05 21.22
CA PHE A 75 -8.42 0.15 22.14
C PHE A 75 -8.01 0.16 23.62
N PHE A 76 -6.89 -0.44 24.00
CA PHE A 76 -6.38 -0.38 25.38
C PHE A 76 -5.84 1.01 25.76
N ILE A 77 -5.32 1.75 24.78
CA ILE A 77 -4.93 3.16 24.94
C ILE A 77 -6.13 4.11 24.70
N ALA A 78 -7.18 3.63 24.02
CA ALA A 78 -8.35 4.43 23.65
C ALA A 78 -9.18 4.94 24.84
N ASP A 79 -9.12 4.29 26.00
CA ASP A 79 -9.83 4.73 27.21
C ASP A 79 -9.37 6.13 27.66
N GLU A 80 -8.07 6.43 27.49
CA GLU A 80 -7.47 7.74 27.75
C GLU A 80 -8.01 8.83 26.80
N PHE A 81 -8.58 8.43 25.66
CA PHE A 81 -9.16 9.30 24.64
C PHE A 81 -10.69 9.47 24.76
N ALA A 82 -11.35 8.77 25.69
CA ALA A 82 -12.81 8.77 25.82
C ALA A 82 -13.41 10.17 26.02
N GLY A 83 -12.66 11.11 26.61
CA GLY A 83 -13.07 12.51 26.79
C GLY A 83 -13.04 13.39 25.54
N HIS A 84 -12.38 12.95 24.45
CA HIS A 84 -12.10 13.77 23.27
C HIS A 84 -12.44 13.09 21.93
N TRP A 85 -13.37 12.13 21.93
CA TRP A 85 -13.79 11.40 20.71
C TRP A 85 -14.22 12.33 19.56
N LEU A 86 -14.83 13.48 19.88
CA LEU A 86 -15.26 14.46 18.89
C LEU A 86 -14.07 15.17 18.23
N ALA A 87 -13.02 15.47 18.99
CA ALA A 87 -11.78 16.02 18.44
C ALA A 87 -11.08 15.02 17.52
N ILE A 88 -11.07 13.73 17.87
CA ILE A 88 -10.51 12.65 17.04
C ILE A 88 -11.32 12.49 15.74
N ALA A 89 -12.65 12.44 15.83
CA ALA A 89 -13.50 12.33 14.66
C ALA A 89 -13.29 13.51 13.70
N VAL A 90 -13.26 14.74 14.22
CA VAL A 90 -12.99 15.94 13.43
C VAL A 90 -11.58 15.88 12.83
N ALA A 91 -10.56 15.52 13.61
CA ALA A 91 -9.18 15.40 13.13
C ALA A 91 -9.04 14.34 12.02
N LEU A 92 -9.71 13.19 12.14
CA LEU A 92 -9.72 12.13 11.14
C LEU A 92 -10.41 12.59 9.85
N ILE A 93 -11.59 13.20 9.97
CA ILE A 93 -12.36 13.67 8.80
C ILE A 93 -11.57 14.77 8.09
N VAL A 94 -11.19 15.82 8.82
CA VAL A 94 -10.47 16.98 8.27
C VAL A 94 -9.09 16.56 7.74
N GLY A 95 -8.35 15.74 8.49
CA GLY A 95 -7.03 15.25 8.07
C GLY A 95 -7.09 14.37 6.82
N THR A 96 -8.09 13.48 6.73
CA THR A 96 -8.30 12.66 5.53
C THR A 96 -8.68 13.53 4.34
N LEU A 97 -9.58 14.49 4.54
CA LEU A 97 -10.02 15.40 3.48
C LEU A 97 -8.86 16.27 2.97
N LEU A 98 -8.03 16.82 3.88
CA LEU A 98 -6.83 17.57 3.52
C LEU A 98 -5.79 16.70 2.82
N SER A 99 -5.58 15.46 3.25
CA SER A 99 -4.64 14.53 2.63
C SER A 99 -5.05 14.20 1.18
N VAL A 100 -6.33 13.87 0.98
CA VAL A 100 -6.90 13.62 -0.35
C VAL A 100 -6.85 14.88 -1.21
N LEU A 101 -7.25 16.03 -0.68
CA LEU A 101 -7.22 17.30 -1.41
C LEU A 101 -5.80 17.69 -1.81
N THR A 102 -4.83 17.53 -0.91
CA THR A 102 -3.42 17.80 -1.18
C THR A 102 -2.89 16.86 -2.25
N THR A 103 -3.22 15.58 -2.18
CA THR A 103 -2.82 14.58 -3.19
C THR A 103 -3.42 14.91 -4.56
N LEU A 104 -4.72 15.21 -4.62
CA LEU A 104 -5.38 15.63 -5.87
C LEU A 104 -4.76 16.91 -6.42
N TRP A 105 -4.51 17.90 -5.55
CA TRP A 105 -3.92 19.17 -5.97
C TRP A 105 -2.51 18.99 -6.52
N LEU A 106 -1.69 18.16 -5.87
CA LEU A 106 -0.36 17.79 -6.34
C LEU A 106 -0.45 17.07 -7.69
N MET A 107 -1.36 16.10 -7.82
CA MET A 107 -1.59 15.40 -9.08
C MET A 107 -2.02 16.35 -10.20
N LEU A 108 -2.97 17.26 -9.97
CA LEU A 108 -3.37 18.28 -10.97
C LEU A 108 -2.23 19.24 -11.33
N ARG A 109 -1.33 19.52 -10.39
CA ARG A 109 -0.21 20.47 -10.57
C ARG A 109 0.98 19.86 -11.32
N PHE A 110 1.25 18.58 -11.10
CA PHE A 110 2.41 17.87 -11.65
C PHE A 110 2.07 16.93 -12.81
N MET A 111 0.79 16.61 -13.03
CA MET A 111 0.36 15.85 -14.21
C MET A 111 0.17 16.82 -15.37
N PRO A 112 0.90 16.67 -16.50
CA PRO A 112 0.54 17.34 -17.74
C PRO A 112 -0.90 16.96 -18.07
N LYS A 113 -1.70 17.90 -18.60
CA LYS A 113 -3.06 17.61 -19.13
C LYS A 113 -2.96 16.48 -20.15
N ALA A 114 -3.08 15.24 -19.71
CA ALA A 114 -3.35 14.10 -20.57
C ALA A 114 -4.80 14.26 -20.96
N ALA A 115 -4.97 14.67 -22.21
CA ALA A 115 -6.22 14.99 -22.84
C ALA A 115 -7.32 13.97 -22.53
N GLN A 116 -8.51 14.47 -22.23
CA GLN A 116 -9.77 13.77 -22.36
C GLN A 116 -10.05 13.43 -23.84
N SER A 117 -9.14 12.75 -24.53
CA SER A 117 -9.27 12.37 -25.93
C SER A 117 -9.14 10.86 -26.08
N SER A 118 -10.11 10.11 -25.57
CA SER A 118 -10.26 8.72 -26.03
C SER A 118 -11.68 8.16 -25.96
N GLU A 119 -12.72 8.96 -25.69
CA GLU A 119 -14.10 8.48 -25.61
C GLU A 119 -15.05 8.96 -26.74
N GLU A 120 -14.66 9.91 -27.61
CA GLU A 120 -15.59 10.45 -28.62
C GLU A 120 -15.29 10.03 -30.08
N SER A 121 -14.15 9.42 -30.37
CA SER A 121 -13.77 9.04 -31.75
C SER A 121 -14.30 7.69 -32.21
N THR A 122 -14.73 6.80 -31.29
CA THR A 122 -15.18 5.44 -31.63
C THR A 122 -16.70 5.29 -31.78
N ASN A 123 -17.47 6.39 -31.79
CA ASN A 123 -18.93 6.34 -31.99
C ASN A 123 -19.39 7.03 -33.29
N ARG A 124 -18.46 7.44 -34.17
CA ARG A 124 -18.77 8.11 -35.45
C ARG A 124 -18.36 7.37 -36.71
N ALA A 125 -17.75 6.19 -36.61
CA ALA A 125 -17.16 5.49 -37.77
C ALA A 125 -17.70 4.04 -37.95
N GLY A 126 -18.99 3.81 -37.74
CA GLY A 126 -19.53 2.45 -37.77
C GLY A 126 -21.00 2.32 -38.13
N HIS A 127 -21.51 3.07 -39.12
CA HIS A 127 -22.52 2.61 -40.09
C HIS A 127 -22.96 3.73 -41.05
N PRO A 128 -22.32 3.84 -42.23
CA PRO A 128 -23.02 4.19 -43.45
C PRO A 128 -23.19 2.94 -44.32
N HIS A 129 -24.44 2.72 -44.74
CA HIS A 129 -24.88 2.11 -45.98
C HIS A 129 -24.00 1.01 -46.61
N GLU A 130 -24.52 -0.21 -46.63
CA GLU A 130 -24.77 -1.01 -47.84
C GLU A 130 -25.72 -2.18 -47.52
#